data_AF-A0A2N6ER11-F1
#
_entry.id   AF-A0A2N6ER11-F1
#
_cell.length_a   1.000
_cell.length_b   1.000
_cell.length_c   1.000
_cell.angle_alpha   90.00
_cell.angle_beta   90.00
_cell.angle_gamma   90.00
#
_symmetry.space_group_name_H-M   'P 1'
#
loop_
_entity.id
_entity.type
_entity.pdbx_description
1 polymer ?
#
loop_
_entity_poly.entity_id
_entity_poly.type
_entity_poly.pdbx_seq_one_letter_code
_entity_poly.pdbx_strand_id
1 'polypeptide(L)'
;MYIFEIFKKRRDFEPIFKSLWDRISPELVYPQVADEDQRQKLIYVGLLAYAAVFTSATAAKMSSSAAHYLARTQMRQYKFDKQTGKAVEKLFSGTESAEEQAYAKLLLERMGQIAMNEEHDNAEVSMLMQEIASAYQPLATMS
;
A
#
# COMPACT_ATOMS: atom_id res chain seq x y z
N MET A 1 -14.63 -17.43 -7.85
CA MET A 1 -14.84 -17.15 -6.41
C MET A 1 -13.48 -16.84 -5.78
N TYR A 2 -13.23 -15.56 -5.48
CA TYR A 2 -11.91 -15.03 -5.08
C TYR A 2 -11.39 -15.61 -3.76
N ILE A 3 -12.29 -16.05 -2.87
CA ILE A 3 -11.94 -16.69 -1.60
C ILE A 3 -11.15 -17.99 -1.82
N PHE A 4 -11.58 -18.86 -2.75
CA PHE A 4 -10.85 -20.10 -3.05
C PHE A 4 -9.47 -19.83 -3.65
N GLU A 5 -9.34 -18.78 -4.46
CA GLU A 5 -8.07 -18.36 -5.04
C GLU A 5 -7.08 -17.93 -3.95
N ILE A 6 -7.53 -17.12 -2.99
CA ILE A 6 -6.71 -16.67 -1.85
C ILE A 6 -6.20 -17.88 -1.06
N PHE A 7 -7.07 -18.83 -0.71
CA PHE A 7 -6.64 -20.02 0.03
C PHE A 7 -5.62 -20.86 -0.73
N LYS A 8 -5.83 -21.05 -2.05
CA LYS A 8 -4.91 -21.80 -2.91
C LYS A 8 -3.53 -21.12 -3.03
N LYS A 9 -3.52 -19.79 -3.02
CA LYS A 9 -2.33 -18.95 -3.27
C LYS A 9 -1.67 -18.38 -2.02
N ARG A 10 -2.22 -18.66 -0.84
CA ARG A 10 -1.70 -18.19 0.45
C ARG A 10 -0.21 -18.52 0.66
N ARG A 11 0.19 -19.74 0.31
CA ARG A 11 1.59 -20.22 0.46
C ARG A 11 2.56 -19.45 -0.42
N ASP A 12 2.11 -18.98 -1.59
CA ASP A 12 2.92 -18.17 -2.50
C ASP A 12 2.94 -16.70 -2.04
N PHE A 13 1.81 -16.21 -1.52
CA PHE A 13 1.65 -14.83 -1.05
C PHE A 13 2.48 -14.48 0.20
N GLU A 14 2.41 -15.31 1.25
CA GLU A 14 3.03 -15.00 2.55
C GLU A 14 4.53 -14.66 2.47
N PRO A 15 5.40 -15.44 1.78
CA PRO A 15 6.82 -15.10 1.69
C PRO A 15 7.07 -13.81 0.90
N ILE A 16 6.28 -13.52 -0.13
CA ILE A 16 6.40 -12.29 -0.92
C ILE A 16 6.04 -11.09 -0.05
N PHE A 17 4.90 -11.15 0.65
CA PHE A 17 4.46 -10.09 1.54
C PHE A 17 5.46 -9.82 2.65
N LYS A 18 5.97 -10.87 3.30
CA LYS A 18 6.97 -10.73 4.36
C LYS A 18 8.24 -10.07 3.83
N SER A 19 8.79 -10.56 2.71
CA SER A 19 9.97 -9.97 2.08
C SER A 19 9.78 -8.49 1.73
N LEU A 20 8.65 -8.15 1.10
CA LEU A 20 8.34 -6.77 0.74
C LEU A 20 8.18 -5.88 1.97
N TRP A 21 7.44 -6.32 2.99
CA TRP A 21 7.21 -5.55 4.20
C TRP A 21 8.48 -5.32 5.02
N ASP A 22 9.31 -6.36 5.16
CA ASP A 22 10.60 -6.27 5.85
C ASP A 22 11.56 -5.31 5.15
N ARG A 23 11.38 -5.07 3.83
CA ARG A 23 12.15 -4.08 3.05
C ARG A 23 11.64 -2.65 3.19
N ILE A 24 10.33 -2.43 3.14
CA ILE A 24 9.77 -1.06 3.17
C ILE A 24 9.66 -0.50 4.58
N SER A 25 9.48 -1.34 5.59
CA SER A 25 9.20 -0.87 6.95
C SER A 25 10.36 -0.13 7.63
N PRO A 26 11.65 -0.46 7.40
CA PRO A 26 12.77 0.32 7.91
C PRO A 26 12.93 1.67 7.19
N GLU A 27 12.55 1.74 5.92
CA GLU A 27 12.72 2.91 5.04
C GLU A 27 11.48 3.82 5.02
N LEU A 28 10.63 3.74 6.05
CA LEU A 28 9.42 4.54 6.15
C LEU A 28 9.75 6.03 6.31
N VAL A 29 9.53 6.79 5.24
CA VAL A 29 9.54 8.25 5.24
C VAL A 29 8.11 8.75 5.36
N TYR A 30 7.85 9.62 6.35
CA TYR A 30 6.54 10.24 6.48
C TYR A 30 6.45 11.52 5.63
N PRO A 31 5.34 11.73 4.90
CA PRO A 31 5.06 13.01 4.26
C PRO A 31 5.01 14.12 5.32
N GLN A 32 5.42 15.35 4.98
CA GLN A 32 5.40 16.47 5.92
C GLN A 32 4.00 16.71 6.53
N VAL A 33 2.94 16.56 5.72
CA VAL A 33 1.56 16.71 6.19
C VAL A 33 1.16 15.60 7.19
N ALA A 34 1.78 14.43 7.11
CA ALA A 34 1.58 13.33 8.05
C ALA A 34 2.37 13.48 9.35
N ASP A 35 3.43 14.29 9.36
CA ASP A 35 4.16 14.61 10.59
C ASP A 35 3.38 15.60 11.47
N GLU A 36 2.55 16.45 10.85
CA GLU A 36 1.73 17.44 11.55
C GLU A 36 0.35 16.90 11.98
N ASP A 37 -0.16 15.85 11.31
CA ASP A 37 -1.45 15.22 11.62
C ASP A 37 -1.32 13.69 11.80
N GLN A 38 -1.52 13.22 13.05
CA GLN A 38 -1.49 11.81 13.42
C GLN A 38 -2.45 10.95 12.59
N ARG A 39 -3.58 11.51 12.16
CA ARG A 39 -4.55 10.81 11.33
C ARG A 39 -4.04 10.60 9.92
N GLN A 40 -3.41 11.61 9.33
CA GLN A 40 -2.76 11.49 8.02
C GLN A 40 -1.62 10.46 8.07
N LYS A 41 -0.90 10.39 9.20
CA LYS A 41 0.09 9.34 9.45
C LYS A 41 -0.51 7.93 9.38
N LEU A 42 -1.65 7.72 10.03
CA LEU A 42 -2.35 6.43 9.99
C LEU A 42 -2.88 6.09 8.59
N ILE A 43 -3.41 7.08 7.86
CA ILE A 43 -3.87 6.90 6.47
C ILE A 43 -2.69 6.52 5.57
N TYR A 44 -1.56 7.21 5.68
CA TYR A 44 -0.36 6.94 4.89
C TYR A 44 0.20 5.53 5.15
N VAL A 45 0.35 5.13 6.42
CA VAL A 45 0.77 3.76 6.77
C VAL A 45 -0.23 2.72 6.28
N GLY A 46 -1.52 3.00 6.41
CA GLY A 46 -2.59 2.15 5.89
C GLY A 46 -2.51 1.97 4.37
N LEU A 47 -2.18 3.02 3.63
CA LEU A 47 -1.97 2.96 2.18
C LEU A 47 -0.77 2.09 1.79
N LEU A 48 0.36 2.26 2.47
CA LEU A 48 1.55 1.44 2.22
C LEU A 48 1.26 -0.04 2.51
N ALA A 49 0.59 -0.33 3.62
CA ALA A 49 0.21 -1.69 3.97
C ALA A 49 -0.80 -2.28 2.96
N TYR A 50 -1.78 -1.48 2.51
CA TYR A 50 -2.72 -1.89 1.47
C TYR A 50 -1.98 -2.23 0.18
N ALA A 51 -1.10 -1.33 -0.29
CA ALA A 51 -0.31 -1.51 -1.50
C ALA A 51 0.61 -2.73 -1.41
N ALA A 52 1.29 -2.93 -0.28
CA ALA A 52 2.15 -4.09 -0.06
C ALA A 52 1.37 -5.41 -0.17
N VAL A 53 0.17 -5.50 0.44
CA VAL A 53 -0.68 -6.69 0.32
C VAL A 53 -1.15 -6.87 -1.12
N PHE A 54 -1.60 -5.80 -1.78
CA PHE A 54 -2.09 -5.84 -3.15
C PHE A 54 -1.01 -6.29 -4.15
N THR A 55 0.18 -5.69 -4.06
CA THR A 55 1.34 -6.02 -4.90
C THR A 55 1.78 -7.47 -4.67
N SER A 56 1.85 -7.90 -3.41
CA SER A 56 2.23 -9.29 -3.07
C SER A 56 1.20 -10.31 -3.57
N ALA A 57 -0.10 -10.01 -3.49
CA ALA A 57 -1.15 -10.86 -4.00
C ALA A 57 -1.10 -10.97 -5.54
N THR A 58 -0.88 -9.84 -6.21
CA THR A 58 -0.71 -9.81 -7.67
C THR A 58 0.52 -10.60 -8.10
N ALA A 59 1.65 -10.45 -7.40
CA ALA A 59 2.87 -11.24 -7.64
C ALA A 59 2.66 -12.75 -7.39
N ALA A 60 1.82 -13.12 -6.44
CA ALA A 60 1.37 -14.50 -6.21
C ALA A 60 0.38 -15.02 -7.26
N LYS A 61 0.15 -14.25 -8.34
CA LYS A 61 -0.77 -14.54 -9.46
C LYS A 61 -2.23 -14.62 -9.03
N MET A 62 -2.62 -13.86 -8.00
CA MET A 62 -4.03 -13.67 -7.67
C MET A 62 -4.65 -12.62 -8.60
N SER A 63 -5.94 -12.75 -8.89
CA SER A 63 -6.72 -11.73 -9.58
C SER A 63 -6.74 -10.40 -8.81
N SER A 64 -6.87 -9.28 -9.53
CA SER A 64 -7.00 -7.95 -8.91
C SER A 64 -8.13 -7.89 -7.87
N SER A 65 -9.27 -8.52 -8.16
CA SER A 65 -10.39 -8.62 -7.20
C SER A 65 -10.02 -9.37 -5.91
N ALA A 66 -9.26 -10.46 -6.02
CA ALA A 66 -8.74 -11.20 -4.87
C ALA A 66 -7.72 -10.38 -4.08
N ALA A 67 -6.81 -9.68 -4.77
CA ALA A 67 -5.82 -8.79 -4.17
C ALA A 67 -6.47 -7.65 -3.36
N HIS A 68 -7.44 -6.94 -3.95
CA HIS A 68 -8.21 -5.91 -3.24
C HIS A 68 -9.02 -6.47 -2.06
N TYR A 69 -9.59 -7.67 -2.20
CA TYR A 69 -10.30 -8.30 -1.09
C TYR A 69 -9.35 -8.64 0.07
N LEU A 70 -8.18 -9.19 -0.24
CA LEU A 70 -7.16 -9.53 0.76
C LEU A 70 -6.62 -8.28 1.46
N ALA A 71 -6.29 -7.23 0.71
CA ALA A 71 -5.83 -5.96 1.26
C ALA A 71 -6.86 -5.33 2.21
N ARG A 72 -8.14 -5.28 1.82
CA ARG A 72 -9.23 -4.80 2.70
C ARG A 72 -9.39 -5.66 3.95
N THR A 73 -9.25 -6.98 3.81
CA THR A 73 -9.34 -7.90 4.95
C THR A 73 -8.18 -7.68 5.92
N GLN A 74 -6.97 -7.45 5.41
CA GLN A 74 -5.81 -7.10 6.23
C GLN A 74 -6.00 -5.75 6.92
N MET A 75 -6.54 -4.73 6.21
CA MET A 75 -6.80 -3.42 6.82
C MET A 75 -7.74 -3.50 8.02
N ARG A 76 -8.74 -4.38 7.98
CA ARG A 76 -9.65 -4.61 9.12
C ARG A 76 -8.93 -5.14 10.37
N GLN A 77 -7.78 -5.79 10.22
CA GLN A 77 -6.98 -6.27 11.36
C GLN A 77 -6.20 -5.16 12.05
N TYR A 78 -5.87 -4.05 11.36
CA TYR A 78 -5.18 -2.90 11.95
C TYR A 78 -6.05 -2.04 12.88
N LYS A 79 -7.34 -2.40 13.05
CA LYS A 79 -8.30 -1.72 13.94
C LYS A 79 -8.40 -0.21 13.68
N PHE A 80 -8.20 0.23 12.43
CA PHE A 80 -8.46 1.61 12.04
C PHE A 80 -9.92 1.97 12.28
N ASP A 81 -10.16 3.23 12.64
CA ASP A 81 -11.52 3.74 12.64
C ASP A 81 -12.12 3.68 11.22
N LYS A 82 -13.45 3.71 11.15
CA LYS A 82 -14.20 3.58 9.90
C LYS A 82 -13.83 4.65 8.86
N GLN A 83 -13.49 5.86 9.30
CA GLN A 83 -13.18 6.96 8.40
C GLN A 83 -11.78 6.79 7.82
N THR A 84 -10.80 6.41 8.63
CA THR A 84 -9.42 6.11 8.22
C THR A 84 -9.39 4.95 7.22
N GLY A 85 -10.09 3.85 7.49
CA GLY A 85 -10.17 2.73 6.54
C GLY A 85 -10.78 3.11 5.19
N LYS A 86 -11.82 3.96 5.19
CA LYS A 86 -12.42 4.49 3.96
C LYS A 86 -11.47 5.41 3.19
N ALA A 87 -10.72 6.26 3.89
CA ALA A 87 -9.74 7.15 3.28
C ALA A 87 -8.66 6.36 2.55
N VAL A 88 -8.13 5.31 3.18
CA VAL A 88 -7.16 4.38 2.56
C VAL A 88 -7.73 3.74 1.29
N GLU A 89 -8.95 3.18 1.36
CA GLU A 89 -9.58 2.53 0.20
C GLU A 89 -9.80 3.51 -0.95
N LYS A 90 -10.22 4.74 -0.65
CA LYS A 90 -10.48 5.80 -1.62
C LYS A 90 -9.20 6.30 -2.30
N LEU A 91 -8.18 6.63 -1.51
CA LEU A 91 -6.89 7.08 -2.05
C LEU A 91 -6.23 5.99 -2.89
N PHE A 92 -6.37 4.72 -2.50
CA PHE A 92 -5.83 3.61 -3.28
C PHE A 92 -6.61 3.35 -4.58
N SER A 93 -7.94 3.54 -4.60
CA SER A 93 -8.71 3.36 -5.83
C SER A 93 -8.47 4.48 -6.85
N GLY A 94 -8.06 5.66 -6.38
CA GLY A 94 -7.80 6.81 -7.24
C GLY A 94 -9.05 7.29 -7.98
N THR A 95 -10.26 7.07 -7.46
CA THR A 95 -11.47 7.23 -8.29
C THR A 95 -12.04 8.64 -8.31
N GLU A 96 -11.58 9.57 -7.47
CA GLU A 96 -12.24 10.87 -7.32
C GLU A 96 -11.58 12.03 -8.06
N SER A 97 -10.25 11.99 -8.29
CA SER A 97 -9.55 13.04 -9.03
C SER A 97 -8.40 12.50 -9.87
N ALA A 98 -7.97 13.27 -10.88
CA ALA A 98 -6.80 12.94 -11.69
C ALA A 98 -5.50 12.86 -10.85
N GLU A 99 -5.43 13.64 -9.77
CA GLU A 99 -4.31 13.64 -8.83
C GLU A 99 -4.30 12.34 -8.00
N GLU A 100 -5.46 11.90 -7.50
CA GLU A 100 -5.57 10.63 -6.79
C GLU A 100 -5.24 9.44 -7.72
N GLN A 101 -5.66 9.49 -9.00
CA GLN A 101 -5.27 8.49 -10.00
C GLN A 101 -3.76 8.44 -10.22
N ALA A 102 -3.14 9.61 -10.37
CA ALA A 102 -1.70 9.72 -10.57
C ALA A 102 -0.94 9.18 -9.36
N TYR A 103 -1.38 9.53 -8.14
CA TYR A 103 -0.78 9.02 -6.91
C TYR A 103 -0.95 7.51 -6.76
N ALA A 104 -2.16 6.97 -6.95
CA ALA A 104 -2.41 5.53 -6.86
C ALA A 104 -1.56 4.73 -7.87
N LYS A 105 -1.40 5.27 -9.09
CA LYS A 105 -0.54 4.68 -10.11
C LYS A 105 0.93 4.70 -9.67
N LEU A 106 1.44 5.85 -9.21
CA LEU A 106 2.81 5.99 -8.74
C LEU A 106 3.09 5.04 -7.57
N LEU A 107 2.20 5.00 -6.58
CA LEU A 107 2.30 4.09 -5.43
C LEU A 107 2.46 2.64 -5.87
N LEU A 108 1.60 2.17 -6.78
CA LEU A 108 1.65 0.80 -7.29
C LEU A 108 2.91 0.52 -8.11
N GLU A 109 3.33 1.46 -8.96
CA GLU A 109 4.54 1.33 -9.77
C GLU A 109 5.79 1.21 -8.90
N ARG A 110 5.94 2.10 -7.91
CA ARG A 110 7.06 2.10 -6.97
C ARG A 110 7.06 0.88 -6.08
N MET A 111 5.92 0.48 -5.53
CA MET A 111 5.80 -0.75 -4.76
C MET A 111 6.12 -2.00 -5.60
N GLY A 112 5.78 -2.00 -6.89
CA GLY A 112 6.18 -3.05 -7.83
C GLY A 112 7.69 -3.11 -8.04
N GLN A 113 8.34 -1.96 -8.22
CA GLN A 113 9.80 -1.86 -8.34
C GLN A 113 10.52 -2.37 -7.07
N ILE A 114 10.06 -1.97 -5.88
CA ILE A 114 10.61 -2.45 -4.60
C ILE A 114 10.45 -3.99 -4.48
N ALA A 115 9.31 -4.53 -4.91
CA ALA A 115 9.07 -5.97 -4.88
C ALA A 115 9.96 -6.75 -5.86
N MET A 116 10.42 -6.10 -6.95
CA MET A 116 11.28 -6.70 -7.98
C MET A 116 12.78 -6.45 -7.77
N ASN A 117 13.18 -5.56 -6.87
CA ASN A 117 14.60 -5.31 -6.57
C ASN A 117 15.23 -6.56 -5.91
N GLU A 118 15.94 -7.38 -6.67
CA GLU A 118 16.57 -8.60 -6.15
C GLU A 118 17.89 -8.32 -5.40
N GLU A 119 18.51 -7.16 -5.64
CA GLU A 119 19.86 -6.83 -5.17
C GLU A 119 19.91 -6.28 -3.74
N HIS A 120 18.75 -6.07 -3.10
CA HIS A 120 18.66 -5.51 -1.75
C HIS A 120 19.37 -4.15 -1.61
N ASP A 121 19.34 -3.33 -2.68
CA ASP A 121 19.88 -1.98 -2.62
C ASP A 121 18.96 -1.08 -1.79
N ASN A 122 19.29 -0.94 -0.50
CA ASN A 122 18.54 -0.09 0.42
C ASN A 122 18.52 1.38 -0.03
N ALA A 123 19.51 1.86 -0.79
CA ALA A 123 19.52 3.23 -1.29
C ALA A 123 18.42 3.43 -2.34
N GLU A 124 18.22 2.45 -3.22
CA GLU A 124 17.12 2.46 -4.20
C GLU A 124 15.77 2.38 -3.48
N VAL A 125 15.60 1.47 -2.52
CA VAL A 125 14.36 1.36 -1.74
C VAL A 125 14.05 2.68 -1.03
N SER A 126 15.04 3.30 -0.40
CA SER A 126 14.91 4.60 0.27
C SER A 126 14.44 5.68 -0.70
N MET A 127 15.03 5.74 -1.90
CA MET A 127 14.66 6.70 -2.94
C MET A 127 13.20 6.50 -3.39
N LEU A 128 12.78 5.26 -3.65
CA LEU A 128 11.41 4.95 -4.07
C LEU A 128 10.39 5.29 -2.96
N MET A 129 10.74 5.03 -1.69
CA MET A 129 9.92 5.40 -0.55
C MET A 129 9.81 6.92 -0.39
N GLN A 130 10.90 7.66 -0.60
CA GLN A 130 10.90 9.12 -0.62
C GLN A 130 10.00 9.68 -1.73
N GLU A 131 10.00 9.08 -2.92
CA GLU A 131 9.10 9.47 -4.01
C GLU A 131 7.62 9.26 -3.63
N ILE A 132 7.29 8.11 -3.04
CA ILE A 132 5.93 7.82 -2.55
C ILE A 132 5.51 8.86 -1.51
N ALA A 133 6.38 9.14 -0.52
CA ALA A 133 6.09 10.11 0.54
C ALA A 133 5.91 11.52 -0.01
N SER A 134 6.74 11.94 -0.95
CA SER A 134 6.71 13.29 -1.54
C SER A 134 5.48 13.51 -2.43
N ALA A 135 4.98 12.45 -3.05
CA ALA A 135 3.78 12.49 -3.88
C ALA A 135 2.47 12.42 -3.08
N TYR A 136 2.53 12.08 -1.78
CA TYR A 136 1.33 11.96 -0.95
C TYR A 136 0.64 13.30 -0.79
N GLN A 137 -0.63 13.36 -1.22
CA GLN A 137 -1.51 14.48 -0.98
C GLN A 137 -2.60 14.07 0.03
N PRO A 138 -2.78 14.82 1.13
CA PRO A 138 -3.85 14.55 2.07
C PRO A 138 -5.21 14.76 1.39
N LEU A 139 -6.20 13.96 1.77
CA LEU A 139 -7.58 14.19 1.32
C LEU A 139 -8.06 15.56 1.80
N ALA A 140 -8.39 16.45 0.86
CA ALA A 140 -8.83 17.83 1.12
C ALA A 140 -10.14 17.96 1.93
N THR A 141 -10.73 16.86 2.41
CA THR A 141 -12.11 16.79 2.92
C THR A 141 -12.29 15.96 4.19
N MET A 142 -11.28 15.82 5.04
CA MET A 142 -11.44 15.16 6.35
C MET A 142 -11.54 16.13 7.55
N SER A 143 -11.94 17.38 7.30
CA SER A 143 -12.36 18.36 8.33
C SER A 143 -13.68 17.99 8.98
#